data_AF-A0A3M2DQM6-F1
#
_entry.id   AF-A0A3M2DQM6-F1
#
_cell.length_a   1.000
_cell.length_b   1.000
_cell.length_c   1.000
_cell.angle_alpha   90.00
_cell.angle_beta   90.00
_cell.angle_gamma   90.00
#
_symmetry.space_group_name_H-M   'P 1'
#
loop_
_entity.id
_entity.type
_entity.pdbx_description
1 polymer ?
#
loop_
_entity_poly.entity_id
_entity_poly.type
_entity_poly.pdbx_seq_one_letter_code
_entity_poly.pdbx_strand_id
1 'polypeptide(L)'
;MDGPFLVIAPPGNPVIRLDARLLDRVELIGQSPTAPLVMAGAAATGVVAGALSYIPGGIFACIGLAYLAQERWREARRRKRSRDLLLSLGDLDVALHVADGPEAAKRIADHLKPYTRNAPITRPDVYEDARRRLEAHARGAGDREARRELERGLMVGSDVVYVDGGYLHVGSVAFRIDEVRDYAQHGANLPLPGGRLLQAAMGLLVVAAEARARAGEDIEALKQRVAHYEQWTGRTAGR
;
A
#
# COMPACT_ATOMS: atom_id res chain seq x y z
N MET A 1 17.91 1.22 -7.78
CA MET A 1 16.56 1.65 -7.38
C MET A 1 16.80 2.76 -6.39
N ASP A 2 16.71 4.01 -6.84
CA ASP A 2 17.05 5.14 -6.00
C ASP A 2 15.73 5.81 -5.58
N GLY A 3 15.45 5.78 -4.28
CA GLY A 3 14.27 6.39 -3.68
C GLY A 3 13.19 5.41 -3.17
N PRO A 4 12.08 5.96 -2.64
CA PRO A 4 11.06 5.25 -1.88
C PRO A 4 10.00 4.55 -2.75
N PHE A 5 10.24 4.36 -4.05
CA PHE A 5 9.21 3.95 -4.99
C PHE A 5 9.21 2.45 -5.27
N LEU A 6 8.06 1.81 -5.10
CA LEU A 6 7.72 0.53 -5.70
C LEU A 6 7.30 0.75 -7.15
N VAL A 7 7.99 0.12 -8.09
CA VAL A 7 7.70 0.19 -9.52
C VAL A 7 7.18 -1.16 -9.99
N ILE A 8 5.96 -1.18 -10.52
CA ILE A 8 5.28 -2.37 -11.02
C ILE A 8 5.05 -2.17 -12.51
N ALA A 9 5.55 -3.07 -13.35
CA ALA A 9 5.42 -2.99 -14.81
C ALA A 9 4.70 -4.25 -15.34
N PRO A 10 3.35 -4.31 -15.24
CA PRO A 10 2.61 -5.46 -15.76
C PRO A 10 2.70 -5.49 -17.29
N PRO A 11 2.78 -6.68 -17.92
CA PRO A 11 2.77 -6.76 -19.37
C PRO A 11 1.44 -6.22 -19.94
N GLY A 12 1.53 -5.35 -20.94
CA GLY A 12 0.37 -4.74 -21.58
C GLY A 12 -0.29 -3.60 -20.80
N ASN A 13 0.26 -3.20 -19.64
CA ASN A 13 -0.24 -2.11 -18.82
C ASN A 13 0.87 -1.07 -18.60
N PRO A 14 0.58 0.24 -18.45
CA PRO A 14 1.60 1.21 -18.08
C PRO A 14 2.22 0.89 -16.72
N VAL A 15 3.42 1.45 -16.51
CA VAL A 15 4.15 1.35 -15.25
C VAL A 15 3.35 1.99 -14.12
N ILE A 16 3.08 1.22 -13.07
CA ILE A 16 2.47 1.70 -11.84
C ILE A 16 3.59 2.04 -10.86
N ARG A 17 3.56 3.24 -10.28
CA ARG A 17 4.53 3.69 -9.28
C ARG A 17 3.80 3.97 -7.97
N LEU A 18 4.20 3.31 -6.89
CA LEU A 18 3.68 3.53 -5.54
C LEU A 18 4.80 4.05 -4.64
N ASP A 19 4.56 5.13 -3.92
CA ASP A 19 5.48 5.65 -2.90
C ASP A 19 5.30 4.89 -1.58
N ALA A 20 6.36 4.23 -1.11
CA ALA A 20 6.34 3.47 0.14
C ALA A 20 6.11 4.35 1.37
N ARG A 21 6.30 5.68 1.27
CA ARG A 21 5.98 6.63 2.35
C ARG A 21 4.48 6.77 2.59
N LEU A 22 3.64 6.29 1.67
CA LEU A 22 2.21 6.13 1.91
C LEU A 22 1.88 4.94 2.81
N LEU A 23 2.76 3.93 2.86
CA LEU A 23 2.48 2.67 3.52
C LEU A 23 2.93 2.70 4.97
N ASP A 24 2.18 2.01 5.82
CA ASP A 24 2.57 1.76 7.20
C ASP A 24 3.70 0.75 7.26
N ARG A 25 3.57 -0.34 6.49
CA ARG A 25 4.51 -1.46 6.47
C ARG A 25 4.56 -2.11 5.10
N VAL A 26 5.72 -2.71 4.80
CA VAL A 26 5.93 -3.61 3.67
C VAL A 26 6.66 -4.84 4.19
N GLU A 27 6.03 -6.01 4.06
CA GLU A 27 6.55 -7.26 4.61
C GLU A 27 6.42 -8.42 3.60
N LEU A 28 7.17 -9.48 3.79
CA LEU A 28 6.96 -10.74 3.06
C LEU A 28 5.83 -11.51 3.71
N ILE A 29 4.91 -12.08 2.92
CA ILE A 29 3.87 -12.97 3.43
C ILE A 29 4.55 -14.19 4.10
N GLY A 30 4.47 -14.24 5.44
CA GLY A 30 5.13 -15.25 6.28
C GLY A 30 6.11 -14.70 7.33
N GLN A 31 6.45 -13.40 7.30
CA GLN A 31 7.35 -12.76 8.28
C GLN A 31 6.65 -11.72 9.20
N SER A 32 5.33 -11.55 9.09
CA SER A 32 4.63 -10.55 9.90
C SER A 32 4.50 -10.96 11.37
N PRO A 33 4.87 -10.08 12.33
CA PRO A 33 4.73 -10.34 13.77
C PRO A 33 3.28 -10.23 14.29
N THR A 34 2.32 -9.74 13.48
CA THR A 34 0.92 -9.50 13.90
C THR A 34 -0.05 -10.63 13.58
N ALA A 35 0.43 -11.77 13.06
CA ALA A 35 -0.41 -12.85 12.56
C ALA A 35 -1.03 -13.82 13.60
N PRO A 36 -0.99 -13.61 14.94
CA PRO A 36 -1.83 -14.44 15.81
C PRO A 36 -2.65 -13.69 16.88
N LEU A 37 -3.08 -12.43 16.70
CA LEU A 37 -3.76 -11.73 17.81
C LEU A 37 -4.83 -10.69 17.45
N VAL A 38 -5.73 -10.99 16.50
CA VAL A 38 -7.11 -10.43 16.51
C VAL A 38 -8.06 -11.51 15.99
N MET A 39 -8.54 -12.38 16.88
CA MET A 39 -9.55 -13.41 16.60
C MET A 39 -10.54 -13.42 17.77
N ALA A 40 -11.64 -12.67 17.64
CA ALA A 40 -12.94 -12.95 18.26
C ALA A 40 -13.92 -11.81 17.98
N GLY A 41 -15.06 -12.10 17.34
CA GLY A 41 -16.24 -11.23 17.42
C GLY A 41 -17.18 -11.25 16.22
N ALA A 42 -18.23 -12.09 16.31
CA ALA A 42 -19.48 -12.14 15.50
C ALA A 42 -19.38 -12.72 14.07
N ALA A 43 -19.79 -13.97 13.77
CA ALA A 43 -21.18 -14.53 13.70
C ALA A 43 -21.99 -13.92 12.54
N ALA A 44 -22.73 -14.62 11.68
CA ALA A 44 -23.06 -16.03 11.43
C ALA A 44 -23.82 -16.11 10.07
N THR A 45 -24.04 -17.32 9.56
CA THR A 45 -25.04 -17.73 8.55
C THR A 45 -24.86 -17.38 7.05
N GLY A 46 -24.84 -18.43 6.21
CA GLY A 46 -25.37 -18.37 4.83
C GLY A 46 -24.51 -19.03 3.75
N VAL A 47 -24.73 -20.32 3.47
CA VAL A 47 -24.15 -21.10 2.35
C VAL A 47 -24.98 -20.91 1.08
N VAL A 48 -24.36 -20.67 -0.09
CA VAL A 48 -24.83 -21.20 -1.41
C VAL A 48 -23.63 -21.42 -2.36
N ALA A 49 -23.63 -22.58 -3.03
CA ALA A 49 -22.66 -23.08 -4.00
C ALA A 49 -22.90 -22.61 -5.46
N GLY A 50 -21.91 -22.71 -6.36
CA GLY A 50 -22.16 -22.60 -7.81
C GLY A 50 -20.95 -22.46 -8.76
N ALA A 51 -20.49 -23.61 -9.25
CA ALA A 51 -19.69 -23.98 -10.44
C ALA A 51 -19.27 -22.99 -11.59
N LEU A 52 -18.03 -23.26 -12.07
CA LEU A 52 -17.52 -23.33 -13.46
C LEU A 52 -17.56 -22.11 -14.41
N SER A 53 -16.37 -21.71 -14.93
CA SER A 53 -16.09 -21.80 -16.37
C SER A 53 -14.59 -21.72 -16.69
N TYR A 54 -14.21 -22.40 -17.78
CA TYR A 54 -12.87 -22.72 -18.27
C TYR A 54 -12.56 -21.78 -19.45
N ILE A 55 -11.49 -20.97 -19.38
CA ILE A 55 -10.96 -20.20 -20.52
C ILE A 55 -9.47 -20.53 -20.70
N PRO A 56 -9.04 -21.03 -21.86
CA PRO A 56 -7.64 -21.30 -22.16
C PRO A 56 -6.96 -20.03 -22.72
N GLY A 57 -5.92 -19.56 -22.03
CA GLY A 57 -5.09 -18.44 -22.50
C GLY A 57 -4.65 -17.51 -21.39
N GLY A 58 -3.65 -17.93 -20.60
CA GLY A 58 -2.80 -17.06 -19.78
C GLY A 58 -3.51 -16.03 -18.88
N ILE A 59 -4.38 -16.50 -17.98
CA ILE A 59 -5.09 -15.64 -17.03
C ILE A 59 -4.14 -15.26 -15.88
N PHE A 60 -3.83 -13.96 -15.76
CA PHE A 60 -3.41 -13.41 -14.47
C PHE A 60 -4.58 -13.52 -13.50
N ALA A 61 -4.52 -14.49 -12.60
CA ALA A 61 -5.47 -14.61 -11.50
C ALA A 61 -5.07 -13.64 -10.39
N CYS A 62 -5.53 -12.40 -10.46
CA CYS A 62 -5.65 -11.55 -9.29
C CYS A 62 -6.85 -12.07 -8.47
N ILE A 63 -6.58 -12.96 -7.52
CA ILE A 63 -7.63 -13.43 -6.61
C ILE A 63 -7.82 -12.34 -5.54
N GLY A 64 -8.97 -11.67 -5.59
CA GLY A 64 -9.48 -10.90 -4.47
C GLY A 64 -9.87 -11.81 -3.33
N LEU A 65 -9.36 -11.53 -2.14
CA LEU A 65 -9.73 -12.25 -0.93
C LEU A 65 -9.92 -11.26 0.20
N ALA A 66 -11.01 -10.49 0.14
CA ALA A 66 -11.48 -9.79 1.33
C ALA A 66 -12.32 -10.67 2.28
N TYR A 67 -12.70 -11.92 1.93
CA TYR A 67 -13.52 -12.73 2.86
C TYR A 67 -13.41 -14.27 2.82
N LEU A 68 -12.49 -14.87 2.06
CA LEU A 68 -12.28 -16.34 2.05
C LEU A 68 -10.86 -16.77 2.49
N ALA A 69 -10.10 -15.86 3.08
CA ALA A 69 -8.70 -16.08 3.44
C ALA A 69 -8.50 -17.12 4.57
N GLN A 70 -9.52 -17.45 5.36
CA GLN A 70 -9.29 -18.21 6.59
C GLN A 70 -8.99 -19.71 6.37
N GLU A 71 -9.55 -20.36 5.34
CA GLU A 71 -9.38 -21.81 5.15
C GLU A 71 -8.24 -22.20 4.19
N ARG A 72 -7.92 -21.38 3.17
CA ARG A 72 -6.75 -21.62 2.28
C ARG A 72 -5.39 -21.31 2.90
N TRP A 73 -5.37 -20.57 4.02
CA TRP A 73 -4.16 -20.21 4.77
C TRP A 73 -3.45 -21.40 5.44
N ARG A 74 -4.10 -22.56 5.55
CA ARG A 74 -3.48 -23.78 6.10
C ARG A 74 -2.76 -24.62 5.04
N GLU A 75 -3.24 -24.61 3.80
CA GLU A 75 -2.64 -25.39 2.70
C GLU A 75 -1.52 -24.64 1.97
N ALA A 76 -1.62 -23.31 1.84
CA ALA A 76 -0.55 -22.46 1.30
C ALA A 76 0.71 -22.44 2.19
N ARG A 77 0.57 -22.75 3.48
CA ARG A 77 1.66 -22.74 4.47
C ARG A 77 2.67 -23.87 4.33
N ARG A 78 2.47 -24.88 3.48
CA ARG A 78 3.38 -26.05 3.42
C ARG A 78 4.24 -26.20 2.17
N ARG A 79 4.05 -25.44 1.08
CA ARG A 79 4.85 -25.68 -0.14
C ARG A 79 5.25 -24.39 -0.89
N LYS A 80 6.49 -23.96 -0.62
CA LYS A 80 7.40 -23.07 -1.42
C LYS A 80 7.32 -21.54 -1.21
N ARG A 81 8.24 -21.04 -0.38
CA ARG A 81 8.98 -19.75 -0.44
C ARG A 81 8.23 -18.51 -0.97
N SER A 82 7.89 -17.63 -0.02
CA SER A 82 7.31 -16.27 -0.08
C SER A 82 7.65 -15.44 -1.34
N ARG A 83 6.82 -15.54 -2.37
CA ARG A 83 6.87 -14.66 -3.56
C ARG A 83 6.04 -13.39 -3.41
N ASP A 84 5.31 -13.27 -2.31
CA ASP A 84 4.29 -12.25 -2.17
C ASP A 84 4.70 -11.20 -1.13
N LEU A 85 4.44 -9.93 -1.48
CA LEU A 85 4.59 -8.76 -0.62
C LEU A 85 3.24 -8.42 0.00
N LEU A 86 3.25 -8.06 1.28
CA LEU A 86 2.12 -7.49 1.99
C LEU A 86 2.38 -5.99 2.17
N LEU A 87 1.51 -5.16 1.59
CA LEU A 87 1.52 -3.71 1.74
C LEU A 87 0.40 -3.34 2.71
N SER A 88 0.74 -2.75 3.86
CA SER A 88 -0.23 -2.40 4.89
C SER A 88 -0.39 -0.89 5.01
N LEU A 89 -1.63 -0.44 5.21
CA LEU A 89 -1.97 0.95 5.52
C LEU A 89 -3.25 1.01 6.37
N GLY A 90 -3.10 1.37 7.64
CA GLY A 90 -4.19 1.25 8.61
C GLY A 90 -4.69 -0.19 8.70
N ASP A 91 -5.99 -0.37 8.50
CA ASP A 91 -6.65 -1.68 8.46
C ASP A 91 -6.67 -2.33 7.07
N LEU A 92 -6.07 -1.69 6.07
CA LEU A 92 -6.03 -2.19 4.70
C LEU A 92 -4.72 -2.92 4.42
N ASP A 93 -4.84 -4.20 4.09
CA ASP A 93 -3.73 -5.04 3.66
C ASP A 93 -3.89 -5.45 2.18
N VAL A 94 -2.86 -5.18 1.38
CA VAL A 94 -2.82 -5.52 -0.05
C VAL A 94 -1.68 -6.49 -0.32
N ALA A 95 -2.04 -7.69 -0.79
CA ALA A 95 -1.06 -8.69 -1.23
C ALA A 95 -0.68 -8.46 -2.70
N LEU A 96 0.63 -8.39 -2.97
CA LEU A 96 1.20 -8.26 -4.31
C LEU A 96 2.09 -9.45 -4.63
N HIS A 97 1.78 -10.15 -5.72
CA HIS A 97 2.60 -11.26 -6.20
C HIS A 97 3.81 -10.74 -6.99
N VAL A 98 5.02 -11.20 -6.63
CA VAL A 98 6.25 -10.89 -7.37
C VAL A 98 6.62 -12.04 -8.29
N ALA A 99 6.42 -11.83 -9.59
CA ALA A 99 6.68 -12.84 -10.62
C ALA A 99 8.16 -13.26 -10.68
N ASP A 100 9.09 -12.34 -10.40
CA ASP A 100 10.54 -12.56 -10.39
C ASP A 100 11.03 -13.49 -9.27
N GLY A 101 10.12 -13.89 -8.37
CA GLY A 101 10.37 -14.89 -7.34
C GLY A 101 10.71 -14.32 -5.96
N PRO A 102 10.98 -15.20 -4.98
CA PRO A 102 11.02 -14.83 -3.57
C PRO A 102 12.24 -13.97 -3.20
N GLU A 103 13.36 -14.15 -3.88
CA GLU A 103 14.57 -13.33 -3.71
C GLU A 103 14.32 -11.88 -4.13
N ALA A 104 13.58 -11.68 -5.24
CA ALA A 104 13.20 -10.35 -5.71
C ALA A 104 12.23 -9.69 -4.73
N ALA A 105 11.20 -10.42 -4.29
CA ALA A 105 10.28 -9.94 -3.26
C ALA A 105 11.03 -9.49 -2.00
N LYS A 106 11.97 -10.31 -1.51
CA LYS A 106 12.78 -9.96 -0.34
C LYS A 106 13.59 -8.68 -0.55
N ARG A 107 14.30 -8.55 -1.68
CA ARG A 107 15.07 -7.34 -1.99
C ARG A 107 14.19 -6.09 -2.05
N ILE A 108 12.99 -6.21 -2.63
CA ILE A 108 12.02 -5.11 -2.69
C ILE A 108 11.56 -4.72 -1.28
N ALA A 109 11.17 -5.70 -0.45
CA ALA A 109 10.75 -5.46 0.92
C ALA A 109 11.86 -4.78 1.74
N ASP A 110 13.08 -5.34 1.72
CA ASP A 110 14.22 -4.82 2.47
C ASP A 110 14.60 -3.39 2.03
N HIS A 111 14.45 -3.08 0.73
CA HIS A 111 14.72 -1.75 0.19
C HIS A 111 13.64 -0.72 0.58
N LEU A 112 12.36 -1.11 0.54
CA LEU A 112 11.24 -0.19 0.80
C LEU A 112 10.94 -0.01 2.29
N LYS A 113 11.18 -1.02 3.11
CA LYS A 113 10.85 -1.04 4.54
C LYS A 113 11.32 0.22 5.29
N PRO A 114 12.55 0.75 5.12
CA PRO A 114 12.99 1.97 5.82
C PRO A 114 12.17 3.23 5.50
N TYR A 115 11.51 3.27 4.35
CA TYR A 115 10.71 4.42 3.92
C TYR A 115 9.25 4.36 4.37
N THR A 116 8.81 3.23 4.94
CA THR A 116 7.45 3.08 5.48
C THR A 116 7.25 3.87 6.76
N ARG A 117 6.00 4.17 7.10
CA ARG A 117 5.66 5.05 8.23
C ARG A 117 5.94 4.43 9.59
N ASN A 118 5.80 3.12 9.74
CA ASN A 118 6.05 2.44 11.01
C ASN A 118 7.52 2.05 11.21
N ALA A 119 8.35 2.17 10.17
CA ALA A 119 9.75 1.84 10.31
C ALA A 119 10.48 2.90 11.16
N PRO A 120 11.35 2.48 12.09
CA PRO A 120 12.25 3.41 12.74
C PRO A 120 13.13 4.10 11.69
N ILE A 121 13.38 5.40 11.86
CA ILE A 121 14.30 6.12 11.00
C ILE A 121 15.70 5.55 11.27
N THR A 122 16.31 4.94 10.27
CA THR A 122 17.66 4.35 10.35
C THR A 122 18.62 4.95 9.34
N ARG A 123 18.10 5.69 8.34
CA ARG A 123 18.89 6.26 7.25
C ARG A 123 18.83 7.79 7.27
N PRO A 124 19.94 8.49 6.95
CA PRO A 124 19.98 9.95 6.95
C PRO A 124 19.02 10.60 5.95
N ASP A 125 18.83 10.01 4.77
CA ASP A 125 17.90 10.50 3.74
C ASP A 125 16.44 10.47 4.23
N VAL A 126 16.05 9.42 4.94
CA VAL A 126 14.72 9.31 5.57
C VAL A 126 14.55 10.36 6.67
N TYR A 127 15.61 10.65 7.43
CA TYR A 127 15.61 11.70 8.45
C TYR A 127 15.43 13.10 7.84
N GLU A 128 16.20 13.45 6.81
CA GLU A 128 16.10 14.76 6.16
C GLU A 128 14.71 14.95 5.51
N ASP A 129 14.14 13.89 4.93
CA ASP A 129 12.77 13.90 4.40
C ASP A 129 11.72 14.14 5.50
N ALA A 130 11.83 13.40 6.62
CA ALA A 130 10.96 13.54 7.78
C ALA A 130 11.03 14.95 8.39
N ARG A 131 12.24 15.50 8.53
CA ARG A 131 12.47 16.84 9.04
C ARG A 131 11.86 17.91 8.14
N ARG A 132 12.07 17.81 6.82
CA ARG A 132 11.47 18.74 5.84
C ARG A 132 9.95 18.81 5.97
N ARG A 133 9.30 17.65 6.16
CA ARG A 133 7.84 17.55 6.38
C ARG A 133 7.39 18.19 7.69
N LEU A 134 8.11 17.97 8.78
CA LEU A 134 7.82 18.60 10.07
C LEU A 134 7.96 20.14 9.99
N GLU A 135 8.99 20.64 9.31
CA GLU A 135 9.20 22.07 9.10
C GLU A 135 8.14 22.70 8.18
N ALA A 136 7.66 21.97 7.18
CA ALA A 136 6.54 22.41 6.35
C ALA A 136 5.24 22.51 7.16
N HIS A 137 4.99 21.54 8.04
CA HIS A 137 3.83 21.57 8.93
C HIS A 137 3.91 22.72 9.92
N ALA A 138 5.07 22.96 10.54
CA ALA A 138 5.28 24.10 11.45
C ALA A 138 5.05 25.47 10.78
N ARG A 139 5.27 25.58 9.46
CA ARG A 139 5.03 26.79 8.67
C ARG A 139 3.58 26.94 8.16
N GLY A 140 2.66 26.05 8.55
CA GLY A 140 1.28 26.05 8.05
C GLY A 140 1.16 25.65 6.57
N ALA A 141 2.24 25.11 5.97
CA ALA A 141 2.24 24.57 4.62
C ALA A 141 2.01 23.05 4.58
N GLY A 142 1.89 22.41 5.75
CA GLY A 142 1.80 20.96 5.92
C GLY A 142 0.69 20.32 5.09
N ASP A 143 -0.54 20.85 5.15
CA ASP A 143 -1.69 20.25 4.45
C ASP A 143 -1.53 20.28 2.92
N ARG A 144 -0.96 21.37 2.39
CA ARG A 144 -0.68 21.50 0.96
C ARG A 144 0.44 20.58 0.51
N GLU A 145 1.47 20.41 1.34
CA GLU A 145 2.59 19.52 1.03
C GLU A 145 2.18 18.05 1.15
N ALA A 146 1.43 17.68 2.19
CA ALA A 146 0.85 16.35 2.36
C ALA A 146 -0.06 15.99 1.17
N ARG A 147 -0.91 16.92 0.72
CA ARG A 147 -1.74 16.69 -0.48
C ARG A 147 -0.92 16.47 -1.74
N ARG A 148 0.14 17.28 -1.95
CA ARG A 148 1.07 17.10 -3.09
C ARG A 148 1.83 15.77 -3.04
N GLU A 149 2.15 15.29 -1.84
CA GLU A 149 2.78 13.98 -1.67
C GLU A 149 1.80 12.83 -1.95
N LEU A 150 0.54 12.95 -1.51
CA LEU A 150 -0.52 12.00 -1.83
C LEU A 150 -0.79 11.93 -3.34
N GLU A 151 -0.82 13.08 -4.01
CA GLU A 151 -0.91 13.18 -5.48
C GLU A 151 0.30 12.55 -6.20
N ARG A 152 1.43 12.35 -5.53
CA ARG A 152 2.58 11.62 -6.09
C ARG A 152 2.69 10.20 -5.55
N GLY A 153 1.76 9.82 -4.70
CA GLY A 153 1.79 8.59 -3.93
C GLY A 153 1.48 7.36 -4.78
N LEU A 154 0.57 7.47 -5.75
CA LEU A 154 0.31 6.43 -6.74
C LEU A 154 0.16 7.04 -8.14
N MET A 155 0.89 6.49 -9.12
CA MET A 155 0.81 6.89 -10.51
C MET A 155 0.61 5.67 -11.42
N VAL A 156 -0.18 5.82 -12.48
CA VAL A 156 -0.40 4.82 -13.53
C VAL A 156 0.06 5.40 -14.86
N GLY A 157 1.28 5.07 -15.28
CA GLY A 157 1.95 5.75 -16.39
C GLY A 157 2.23 7.20 -16.04
N SER A 158 1.64 8.14 -16.79
CA SER A 158 1.66 9.57 -16.49
C SER A 158 0.51 10.03 -15.61
N ASP A 159 -0.49 9.17 -15.37
CA ASP A 159 -1.73 9.54 -14.72
C ASP A 159 -1.57 9.48 -13.20
N VAL A 160 -1.84 10.59 -12.53
CA VAL A 160 -1.86 10.68 -11.06
C VAL A 160 -3.14 10.06 -10.53
N VAL A 161 -3.01 9.26 -9.47
CA VAL A 161 -4.14 8.74 -8.70
C VAL A 161 -4.34 9.59 -7.45
N TYR A 162 -5.52 10.20 -7.31
CA TYR A 162 -5.84 11.05 -6.17
C TYR A 162 -7.31 10.91 -5.78
N VAL A 163 -7.67 11.43 -4.61
CA VAL A 163 -9.05 11.40 -4.10
C VAL A 163 -9.58 12.81 -3.99
N ASP A 164 -10.77 13.04 -4.56
CA ASP A 164 -11.48 14.30 -4.44
C ASP A 164 -12.99 14.07 -4.39
N GLY A 165 -13.71 14.81 -3.56
CA GLY A 165 -15.17 14.77 -3.51
C GLY A 165 -15.84 13.40 -3.32
N GLY A 166 -15.16 12.39 -2.76
CA GLY A 166 -15.68 11.02 -2.63
C GLY A 166 -15.44 10.11 -3.85
N TYR A 167 -14.59 10.57 -4.78
CA TYR A 167 -14.18 9.84 -5.97
C TYR A 167 -12.68 9.58 -5.95
N LEU A 168 -12.29 8.43 -6.49
CA LEU A 168 -10.92 8.12 -6.86
C LEU A 168 -10.70 8.52 -8.31
N HIS A 169 -9.83 9.49 -8.54
CA HIS A 169 -9.44 9.94 -9.87
C HIS A 169 -8.18 9.21 -10.32
N VAL A 170 -8.16 8.80 -11.59
CA VAL A 170 -6.99 8.27 -12.30
C VAL A 170 -6.88 9.02 -13.63
N GLY A 171 -6.03 10.04 -13.66
CA GLY A 171 -5.96 10.95 -14.80
C GLY A 171 -7.30 11.66 -15.04
N SER A 172 -7.94 11.40 -16.19
CA SER A 172 -9.24 11.99 -16.55
C SER A 172 -10.46 11.16 -16.12
N VAL A 173 -10.26 9.96 -15.57
CA VAL A 173 -11.36 9.06 -15.15
C VAL A 173 -11.55 9.13 -13.66
N ALA A 174 -12.81 9.05 -13.21
CA ALA A 174 -13.18 9.05 -11.81
C ALA A 174 -14.08 7.85 -11.50
N PHE A 175 -13.83 7.21 -10.36
CA PHE A 175 -14.63 6.11 -9.83
C PHE A 175 -15.17 6.50 -8.46
N ARG A 176 -16.40 6.09 -8.13
CA ARG A 176 -16.89 6.29 -6.76
C ARG A 176 -16.09 5.44 -5.80
N ILE A 177 -15.76 5.96 -4.61
CA ILE A 177 -15.02 5.17 -3.61
C ILE A 177 -15.75 3.87 -3.25
N ASP A 178 -17.09 3.90 -3.18
CA ASP A 178 -17.92 2.71 -2.93
C ASP A 178 -17.70 1.64 -4.02
N GLU A 179 -17.69 2.05 -5.28
CA GLU A 179 -17.43 1.17 -6.42
C GLU A 179 -16.00 0.62 -6.37
N VAL A 180 -15.00 1.45 -6.09
CA VAL A 180 -13.61 0.97 -5.94
C VAL A 180 -13.51 -0.08 -4.84
N ARG A 181 -14.24 0.12 -3.73
CA ARG A 181 -14.30 -0.85 -2.63
C ARG A 181 -14.93 -2.16 -3.08
N ASP A 182 -16.04 -2.10 -3.81
CA ASP A 182 -16.71 -3.29 -4.34
C ASP A 182 -15.79 -4.04 -5.31
N TYR A 183 -15.13 -3.35 -6.25
CA TYR A 183 -14.15 -3.96 -7.14
C TYR A 183 -13.01 -4.61 -6.35
N ALA A 184 -12.48 -3.95 -5.32
CA ALA A 184 -11.40 -4.48 -4.51
C ALA A 184 -11.81 -5.72 -3.72
N GLN A 185 -13.03 -5.74 -3.16
CA GLN A 185 -13.59 -6.90 -2.45
C GLN A 185 -13.66 -8.14 -3.35
N HIS A 186 -14.00 -7.95 -4.62
CA HIS A 186 -14.06 -9.01 -5.63
C HIS A 186 -12.69 -9.30 -6.29
N GLY A 187 -11.64 -8.54 -5.95
CA GLY A 187 -10.32 -8.68 -6.58
C GLY A 187 -10.24 -8.20 -8.01
N ALA A 188 -11.21 -7.40 -8.43
CA ALA A 188 -11.30 -6.90 -9.77
C ALA A 188 -10.35 -5.72 -10.00
N ASN A 189 -10.08 -5.47 -11.27
CA ASN A 189 -9.34 -4.30 -11.72
C ASN A 189 -10.32 -3.20 -12.14
N LEU A 190 -9.98 -1.96 -11.82
CA LEU A 190 -10.63 -0.78 -12.36
C LEU A 190 -10.29 -0.66 -13.85
N PRO A 191 -11.29 -0.59 -14.74
CA PRO A 191 -11.07 -0.45 -16.17
C PRO A 191 -10.67 0.99 -16.50
N LEU A 192 -9.48 1.18 -17.05
CA LEU A 192 -8.98 2.49 -17.47
C LEU A 192 -9.05 2.64 -19.00
N PRO A 193 -9.09 3.88 -19.53
CA PRO A 193 -9.15 4.12 -20.96
C PRO A 193 -7.98 3.47 -21.71
N GLY A 194 -8.24 2.97 -22.92
CA GLY A 194 -7.23 2.30 -23.74
C GLY A 194 -6.94 0.86 -23.32
N GLY A 195 -7.86 0.20 -22.61
CA GLY A 195 -7.73 -1.21 -22.19
C GLY A 195 -6.78 -1.42 -21.02
N ARG A 196 -6.37 -0.33 -20.35
CA ARG A 196 -5.48 -0.34 -19.19
C ARG A 196 -6.27 -0.80 -17.96
N LEU A 197 -5.57 -1.35 -16.97
CA LEU A 197 -6.18 -1.89 -15.76
C LEU A 197 -5.43 -1.41 -14.52
N LEU A 198 -6.14 -1.03 -13.47
CA LEU A 198 -5.55 -0.78 -12.16
C LEU A 198 -6.19 -1.70 -11.13
N GLN A 199 -5.40 -2.46 -10.38
CA GLN A 199 -5.93 -3.27 -9.29
C GLN A 199 -6.65 -2.36 -8.28
N ALA A 200 -7.94 -2.61 -8.03
CA ALA A 200 -8.76 -1.73 -7.21
C ALA A 200 -8.22 -1.59 -5.78
N ALA A 201 -7.62 -2.67 -5.25
CA ALA A 201 -6.94 -2.65 -3.95
C ALA A 201 -5.78 -1.63 -3.89
N MET A 202 -5.07 -1.39 -5.00
CA MET A 202 -4.04 -0.35 -5.08
C MET A 202 -4.66 1.05 -5.02
N GLY A 203 -5.81 1.25 -5.67
CA GLY A 203 -6.59 2.49 -5.57
C GLY A 203 -7.05 2.76 -4.13
N LEU A 204 -7.46 1.72 -3.40
CA LEU A 204 -7.86 1.85 -1.99
C LEU A 204 -6.71 2.28 -1.07
N LEU A 205 -5.45 1.98 -1.39
CA LEU A 205 -4.31 2.51 -0.62
C LEU A 205 -4.29 4.04 -0.64
N VAL A 206 -4.60 4.67 -1.78
CA VAL A 206 -4.69 6.13 -1.88
C VAL A 206 -5.87 6.67 -1.07
N VAL A 207 -7.02 5.98 -1.12
CA VAL A 207 -8.20 6.33 -0.32
C VAL A 207 -7.91 6.27 1.18
N ALA A 208 -7.25 5.21 1.65
CA ALA A 208 -6.84 5.07 3.04
C ALA A 208 -5.81 6.15 3.45
N ALA A 209 -4.85 6.45 2.57
CA ALA A 209 -3.83 7.47 2.82
C ALA A 209 -4.43 8.87 2.96
N GLU A 210 -5.37 9.25 2.08
CA GLU A 210 -6.11 10.52 2.14
C GLU A 210 -6.96 10.61 3.41
N ALA A 211 -7.72 9.55 3.74
CA ALA A 211 -8.54 9.52 4.94
C ALA A 211 -7.71 9.73 6.21
N ARG A 212 -6.53 9.10 6.27
CA ARG A 212 -5.61 9.24 7.40
C ARG A 212 -4.94 10.61 7.46
N ALA A 213 -4.54 11.16 6.31
CA ALA A 213 -3.98 12.51 6.25
C ALA A 213 -4.96 13.56 6.80
N ARG A 214 -6.25 13.43 6.47
CA ARG A 214 -7.32 14.28 7.03
C ARG A 214 -7.49 14.14 8.54
N ALA A 215 -7.18 12.98 9.12
CA ALA A 215 -7.24 12.75 10.55
C ALA A 215 -6.04 13.35 11.32
N GLY A 216 -4.99 13.80 10.62
CA GLY A 216 -3.80 14.42 11.25
C GLY A 216 -2.88 13.45 12.00
N GLU A 217 -3.15 12.14 11.94
CA GLU A 217 -2.44 11.10 12.71
C GLU A 217 -0.94 10.99 12.36
N ASP A 218 -0.58 11.40 11.14
CA ASP A 218 0.77 11.21 10.58
C ASP A 218 1.83 12.10 11.25
N ILE A 219 1.45 13.29 11.74
CA ILE A 219 2.40 14.29 12.22
C ILE A 219 2.98 13.94 13.60
N GLU A 220 2.14 13.48 14.53
CA GLU A 220 2.59 13.13 15.88
C GLU A 220 3.51 11.91 15.86
N ALA A 221 3.16 10.88 15.07
CA ALA A 221 4.02 9.72 14.86
C ALA A 221 5.36 10.12 14.22
N LEU A 222 5.35 11.06 13.26
CA LEU A 222 6.56 11.55 12.61
C LEU A 222 7.47 12.31 13.60
N LYS A 223 6.90 13.17 14.46
CA LYS A 223 7.66 13.89 15.51
C LYS A 223 8.37 12.93 16.44
N GLN A 224 7.67 11.90 16.92
CA GLN A 224 8.25 10.90 17.83
C GLN A 224 9.41 10.14 17.17
N ARG A 225 9.26 9.75 15.90
CA ARG A 225 10.30 9.04 15.13
C ARG A 225 11.56 9.88 14.92
N VAL A 226 11.39 11.17 14.60
CA VAL A 226 12.50 12.11 14.46
C VAL A 226 13.23 12.30 15.78
N ALA A 227 12.50 12.53 16.88
CA ALA A 227 13.07 12.66 18.22
C ALA A 227 13.86 11.41 18.64
N HIS A 228 13.34 10.22 18.38
CA HIS A 228 14.05 8.96 18.67
C HIS A 228 15.36 8.83 17.88
N TYR A 229 15.36 9.21 16.60
CA TYR A 229 16.57 9.20 15.78
C TYR A 229 17.61 10.22 16.25
N GLU A 230 17.19 11.42 16.61
CA GLU A 230 18.05 12.47 17.18
C GLU A 230 18.70 12.01 18.48
N GLN A 231 17.93 11.39 19.38
CA GLN A 231 18.43 10.79 20.61
C GLN A 231 19.45 9.68 20.34
N TRP A 232 19.16 8.77 19.40
CA TRP A 232 20.04 7.66 19.06
C TRP A 232 21.35 8.12 18.41
N THR A 233 21.31 9.11 17.53
CA THR A 233 22.49 9.63 16.81
C THR A 233 23.29 10.66 17.60
N GLY A 234 22.78 11.14 18.74
CA GLY A 234 23.36 12.25 19.48
C GLY A 234 23.22 13.61 18.77
N ARG A 235 22.49 13.67 17.65
CA ARG A 235 22.09 14.92 17.00
C ARG A 235 20.97 15.54 17.81
N THR A 236 21.32 16.22 18.90
CA THR A 236 20.36 17.15 19.51
C THR A 236 20.24 18.36 18.60
N ALA A 237 19.02 18.70 18.22
CA ALA A 237 18.73 19.95 17.53
C ALA A 237 19.30 21.13 18.34
N GLY A 238 20.44 21.68 17.90
CA GLY A 238 21.03 22.90 18.42
C GLY A 238 21.91 22.77 19.68
N ARG A 239 23.21 22.56 19.46
CA ARG A 239 24.23 23.47 19.98
C ARG A 239 25.03 24.02 18.81
#